data_AF-A0A5K3FX27-F1
#
_entry.id   AF-A0A5K3FX27-F1
#
_cell.length_a   1.000
_cell.length_b   1.000
_cell.length_c   1.000
_cell.angle_alpha   90.00
_cell.angle_beta   90.00
_cell.angle_gamma   90.00
#
_symmetry.space_group_name_H-M   'P 1'
#
loop_
_entity.id
_entity.type
_entity.pdbx_description
1 polymer ?
#
loop_
_entity_poly.entity_id
_entity_poly.type
_entity_poly.pdbx_seq_one_letter_code
_entity_poly.pdbx_strand_id
1 'polypeptide(L)'
;MTTIVKRLGEDDLTSLPRILDPVFHCALQMISKDLEEYPEQRTNFFALLQAVNASCFTASLALNTDQFKLLLESLIWAIRHTTRQVSETGLGILHTTLENMAKTTSDNQQLFFHNFYVDIRQHVFGVVTNRCQTGKFTMEASLLACMLRMVEEGVITVALGGDNPYVSVPAEVNVQCIHQRLLQLLKKTIPHL
;
A
#
# COMPACT_ATOMS: atom_id res chain seq x y z
N MET A 1 -10.28 -19.39 -2.52
CA MET A 1 -10.69 -18.00 -2.84
C MET A 1 -9.86 -17.41 -3.98
N THR A 2 -8.52 -17.45 -3.91
CA THR A 2 -7.61 -16.94 -4.96
C THR A 2 -7.94 -17.44 -6.37
N THR A 3 -8.23 -18.74 -6.53
CA THR A 3 -8.60 -19.34 -7.82
C THR A 3 -9.92 -18.79 -8.36
N ILE A 4 -10.88 -18.48 -7.49
CA ILE A 4 -12.19 -17.94 -7.87
C ILE A 4 -12.00 -16.51 -8.39
N VAL A 5 -11.25 -15.68 -7.65
CA VAL A 5 -10.94 -14.29 -8.04
C VAL A 5 -10.24 -14.24 -9.40
N LYS A 6 -9.23 -15.10 -9.60
CA LYS A 6 -8.50 -15.18 -10.88
C LYS A 6 -9.36 -15.66 -12.06
N ARG A 7 -10.46 -16.37 -11.80
CA ARG A 7 -11.31 -16.98 -12.84
C ARG A 7 -12.54 -16.13 -13.18
N LEU A 8 -13.11 -15.44 -12.20
CA LEU A 8 -14.37 -14.70 -12.37
C LEU A 8 -14.17 -13.22 -12.75
N GLY A 9 -13.05 -12.58 -12.39
CA GLY A 9 -12.78 -11.19 -12.79
C GLY A 9 -13.78 -10.16 -12.21
N GLU A 10 -13.70 -8.90 -12.66
CA GLU A 10 -14.49 -7.79 -12.09
C GLU A 10 -16.02 -7.93 -12.28
N ASP A 11 -16.47 -8.43 -13.43
CA ASP A 11 -17.89 -8.39 -13.82
C ASP A 11 -18.80 -9.27 -12.96
N ASP A 12 -18.28 -10.38 -12.42
CA ASP A 12 -19.06 -11.35 -11.63
C ASP A 12 -18.86 -11.19 -10.11
N LEU A 13 -18.07 -10.20 -9.67
CA LEU A 13 -17.60 -10.07 -8.28
C LEU A 13 -18.18 -8.88 -7.51
N THR A 14 -19.42 -8.49 -7.81
CA THR A 14 -20.18 -7.49 -7.03
C THR A 14 -20.35 -7.84 -5.55
N SER A 15 -20.28 -9.13 -5.18
CA SER A 15 -20.35 -9.60 -3.79
C SER A 15 -18.99 -9.71 -3.10
N LEU A 16 -17.89 -9.43 -3.81
CA LEU A 16 -16.53 -9.62 -3.31
C LEU A 16 -16.25 -8.82 -2.02
N PRO A 17 -16.66 -7.54 -1.86
CA PRO A 17 -16.46 -6.82 -0.60
C PRO A 17 -17.06 -7.54 0.61
N ARG A 18 -18.22 -8.18 0.46
CA ARG A 18 -18.89 -8.94 1.54
C ARG A 18 -18.15 -10.22 1.92
N ILE A 19 -17.45 -10.84 0.97
CA ILE A 19 -16.66 -12.05 1.18
C ILE A 19 -15.29 -11.69 1.77
N LEU A 20 -14.72 -10.59 1.28
CA LEU A 20 -13.43 -10.09 1.70
C LEU A 20 -13.46 -9.60 3.15
N ASP A 21 -14.55 -8.99 3.61
CA ASP A 21 -14.65 -8.43 4.97
C ASP A 21 -14.35 -9.44 6.11
N PRO A 22 -15.07 -10.58 6.25
CA PRO A 22 -14.78 -11.55 7.31
C PRO A 22 -13.45 -12.28 7.10
N VAL A 23 -13.04 -12.49 5.84
CA VAL A 23 -11.78 -13.18 5.52
C VAL A 23 -10.59 -12.29 5.86
N PHE A 24 -10.65 -11.00 5.55
CA PHE A 24 -9.63 -10.03 5.92
C PHE A 24 -9.56 -9.90 7.44
N HIS A 25 -10.68 -9.67 8.13
CA HIS A 25 -10.67 -9.50 9.58
C HIS A 25 -10.07 -10.70 10.31
N CYS A 26 -10.50 -11.92 9.97
CA CYS A 26 -10.01 -13.14 10.59
C CYS A 26 -8.53 -13.40 10.25
N ALA A 27 -8.17 -13.32 8.96
CA ALA A 27 -6.79 -13.58 8.53
C ALA A 27 -5.82 -12.53 9.09
N LEU A 28 -6.23 -11.26 9.18
CA LEU A 28 -5.44 -10.20 9.80
C LEU A 28 -5.26 -10.43 11.31
N GLN A 29 -6.29 -10.87 12.03
CA GLN A 29 -6.13 -11.20 13.45
C GLN A 29 -5.19 -12.39 13.68
N MET A 30 -5.29 -13.42 12.85
CA MET A 30 -4.41 -14.59 12.93
C MET A 30 -2.96 -14.24 12.57
N ILE A 31 -2.78 -13.48 11.48
CA ILE A 31 -1.46 -13.05 11.04
C ILE A 31 -0.90 -12.06 12.07
N SER A 32 -1.57 -10.96 12.40
CA SER A 32 -1.02 -9.93 13.31
C SER A 32 -0.63 -10.38 14.73
N LYS A 33 -1.28 -11.43 15.28
CA LYS A 33 -0.99 -11.93 16.63
C LYS A 33 0.14 -12.97 16.67
N ASP A 34 0.13 -13.95 15.75
CA ASP A 34 1.10 -15.04 15.74
C ASP A 34 1.58 -15.36 14.31
N LEU A 35 2.62 -14.63 13.92
CA LEU A 35 3.14 -14.57 12.55
C LEU A 35 3.99 -15.77 12.15
N GLU A 36 4.47 -16.55 13.12
CA GLU A 36 5.24 -17.78 12.90
C GLU A 36 4.36 -19.04 12.94
N GLU A 37 3.19 -18.98 13.57
CA GLU A 37 2.36 -20.15 13.86
C GLU A 37 1.51 -20.60 12.66
N TYR A 38 1.23 -19.68 11.71
CA TYR A 38 0.34 -19.94 10.57
C TYR A 38 0.97 -19.57 9.20
N PRO A 39 2.07 -20.23 8.78
CA PRO A 39 2.79 -19.89 7.56
C PRO A 39 1.97 -20.11 6.27
N GLU A 40 1.09 -21.12 6.27
CA GLU A 40 0.24 -21.43 5.11
C GLU A 40 -0.87 -20.39 4.92
N GLN A 41 -1.54 -20.01 6.01
CA GLN A 41 -2.58 -18.98 6.04
C GLN A 41 -2.01 -17.64 5.57
N ARG A 42 -0.81 -17.28 6.02
CA ARG A 42 -0.08 -16.10 5.57
C ARG A 42 0.17 -16.12 4.05
N THR A 43 0.65 -17.25 3.53
CA THR A 43 0.92 -17.41 2.09
C THR A 43 -0.36 -17.28 1.27
N ASN A 44 -1.43 -17.94 1.71
CA ASN A 44 -2.73 -17.90 1.04
C ASN A 44 -3.36 -16.50 1.10
N PHE A 45 -3.17 -15.77 2.19
CA PHE A 45 -3.63 -14.40 2.36
C PHE A 45 -2.98 -13.45 1.36
N PHE A 46 -1.65 -13.44 1.27
CA PHE A 46 -0.95 -12.59 0.31
C PHE A 46 -1.24 -13.01 -1.15
N ALA A 47 -1.41 -14.31 -1.41
CA ALA A 47 -1.82 -14.79 -2.72
C ALA A 47 -3.24 -14.30 -3.11
N LEU A 48 -4.17 -14.25 -2.14
CA LEU A 48 -5.50 -13.67 -2.34
C LEU A 48 -5.41 -12.17 -2.62
N LEU A 49 -4.66 -11.42 -1.80
CA LEU A 49 -4.44 -9.98 -2.01
C LEU A 49 -3.88 -9.68 -3.40
N GLN A 50 -2.89 -10.46 -3.84
CA GLN A 50 -2.30 -10.32 -5.16
C GLN A 50 -3.33 -10.58 -6.28
N ALA A 51 -4.18 -11.61 -6.13
CA ALA A 51 -5.24 -11.90 -7.10
C ALA A 51 -6.31 -10.79 -7.14
N VAL A 52 -6.70 -10.26 -5.98
CA VAL A 52 -7.67 -9.17 -5.90
C VAL A 52 -7.10 -7.91 -6.57
N ASN A 53 -5.85 -7.55 -6.29
CA ASN A 53 -5.19 -6.43 -6.97
C ASN A 53 -5.11 -6.62 -8.48
N ALA A 54 -4.81 -7.82 -8.96
CA ALA A 54 -4.60 -8.08 -10.38
C ALA A 54 -5.90 -8.16 -11.19
N SER A 55 -6.96 -8.69 -10.59
CA SER A 55 -8.18 -9.06 -11.32
C SER A 55 -9.42 -8.28 -10.92
N CYS A 56 -9.43 -7.62 -9.75
CA CYS A 56 -10.62 -6.99 -9.16
C CYS A 56 -10.30 -5.74 -8.33
N PHE A 57 -9.40 -4.87 -8.81
CA PHE A 57 -8.98 -3.72 -8.02
C PHE A 57 -10.14 -2.75 -7.74
N THR A 58 -11.06 -2.58 -8.67
CA THR A 58 -12.21 -1.69 -8.50
C THR A 58 -13.10 -2.12 -7.33
N ALA A 59 -13.25 -3.43 -7.12
CA ALA A 59 -13.98 -3.96 -5.96
C ALA A 59 -13.26 -3.66 -4.63
N SER A 60 -11.93 -3.50 -4.65
CA SER A 60 -11.19 -3.07 -3.46
C SER A 60 -11.52 -1.63 -3.10
N LEU A 61 -11.77 -0.74 -4.08
CA LEU A 61 -12.15 0.67 -3.83
C LEU A 61 -13.51 0.83 -3.15
N ALA A 62 -14.32 -0.23 -3.09
CA ALA A 62 -15.57 -0.27 -2.35
C ALA A 62 -15.40 -0.66 -0.87
N LEU A 63 -14.19 -1.04 -0.45
CA LEU A 63 -13.87 -1.29 0.96
C LEU A 63 -13.95 0.02 1.75
N ASN A 64 -14.36 -0.07 3.01
CA ASN A 64 -14.36 1.08 3.91
C ASN A 64 -12.93 1.44 4.36
N THR A 65 -12.78 2.62 4.97
CA THR A 65 -11.47 3.14 5.40
C THR A 65 -10.76 2.21 6.39
N ASP A 66 -11.49 1.58 7.31
CA ASP A 66 -10.91 0.69 8.33
C ASP A 66 -10.37 -0.61 7.71
N GLN A 67 -11.09 -1.19 6.77
CA GLN A 67 -10.66 -2.37 6.02
C GLN A 67 -9.40 -2.09 5.19
N PHE A 68 -9.38 -0.95 4.50
CA PHE A 68 -8.19 -0.51 3.76
C PHE A 68 -7.00 -0.29 4.67
N LYS A 69 -7.21 0.33 5.84
CA LYS A 69 -6.16 0.54 6.83
C LYS A 69 -5.54 -0.78 7.26
N LEU A 70 -6.36 -1.77 7.61
CA LEU A 70 -5.86 -3.09 8.00
C LEU A 70 -5.10 -3.79 6.87
N LEU A 71 -5.57 -3.68 5.62
CA LEU A 71 -4.87 -4.20 4.45
C LEU A 71 -3.49 -3.55 4.31
N LEU A 72 -3.41 -2.22 4.42
CA LEU A 72 -2.14 -1.49 4.37
C LEU A 72 -1.22 -1.87 5.54
N GLU A 73 -1.74 -2.01 6.76
CA GLU A 73 -0.96 -2.45 7.92
C GLU A 73 -0.33 -3.84 7.68
N SER A 74 -1.06 -4.77 7.05
CA SER A 74 -0.48 -6.07 6.68
C SER A 74 0.59 -5.99 5.60
N LEU A 75 0.45 -5.08 4.64
CA LEU A 75 1.47 -4.84 3.62
C LEU A 75 2.72 -4.19 4.24
N ILE A 76 2.55 -3.19 5.09
CA ILE A 76 3.63 -2.54 5.84
C ILE A 76 4.38 -3.57 6.70
N TRP A 77 3.65 -4.49 7.34
CA TRP A 77 4.26 -5.59 8.05
C TRP A 77 5.07 -6.50 7.10
N ALA A 78 4.48 -6.91 5.98
CA ALA A 78 5.11 -7.80 5.00
C ALA A 78 6.41 -7.22 4.45
N ILE A 79 6.43 -5.96 4.04
CA ILE A 79 7.65 -5.33 3.49
C ILE A 79 8.78 -5.26 4.53
N ARG A 80 8.43 -5.16 5.82
CA ARG A 80 9.41 -5.16 6.93
C ARG A 80 9.85 -6.56 7.38
N HIS A 81 9.27 -7.61 6.80
CA HIS A 81 9.53 -8.99 7.22
C HIS A 81 10.97 -9.43 6.97
N THR A 82 11.48 -10.29 7.86
CA THR A 82 12.85 -10.83 7.81
C THR A 82 13.01 -11.87 6.69
N THR A 83 11.99 -12.70 6.45
CA THR A 83 11.98 -13.64 5.31
C THR A 83 11.85 -12.88 4.01
N ARG A 84 12.89 -12.98 3.16
CA ARG A 84 12.99 -12.31 1.87
C ARG A 84 11.75 -12.46 0.99
N GLN A 85 11.28 -13.70 0.79
CA GLN A 85 10.13 -13.99 -0.08
C GLN A 85 8.85 -13.27 0.37
N VAL A 86 8.59 -13.18 1.68
CA VAL A 86 7.42 -12.48 2.24
C VAL A 86 7.52 -10.98 1.95
N SER A 87 8.70 -10.41 2.15
CA SER A 87 8.93 -8.98 1.89
C SER A 87 8.88 -8.64 0.40
N GLU A 88 9.45 -9.45 -0.48
CA GLU A 88 9.33 -9.27 -1.94
C GLU A 88 7.87 -9.38 -2.40
N THR A 89 7.11 -10.32 -1.84
CA THR A 89 5.66 -10.46 -2.12
C THR A 89 4.91 -9.20 -1.67
N GLY A 90 5.15 -8.72 -0.45
CA GLY A 90 4.53 -7.50 0.06
C GLY A 90 4.87 -6.26 -0.77
N LEU A 91 6.14 -6.11 -1.17
CA LEU A 91 6.60 -5.00 -2.02
C LEU A 91 5.93 -5.04 -3.39
N GLY A 92 5.84 -6.23 -4.00
CA GLY A 92 5.16 -6.42 -5.28
C GLY A 92 3.67 -6.08 -5.20
N ILE A 93 2.96 -6.56 -4.17
CA ILE A 93 1.54 -6.26 -3.97
C ILE A 93 1.33 -4.76 -3.77
N LEU A 94 2.14 -4.11 -2.93
CA LEU A 94 2.04 -2.67 -2.68
C LEU A 94 2.33 -1.84 -3.94
N HIS A 95 3.32 -2.24 -4.74
CA HIS A 95 3.62 -1.59 -6.03
C HIS A 95 2.41 -1.65 -6.96
N THR A 96 1.85 -2.84 -7.17
CA THR A 96 0.66 -3.01 -8.01
C THR A 96 -0.56 -2.26 -7.46
N THR A 97 -0.77 -2.24 -6.14
CA THR A 97 -1.83 -1.42 -5.51
C THR A 97 -1.69 0.05 -5.89
N LEU A 98 -0.49 0.62 -5.76
CA LEU A 98 -0.26 2.03 -6.07
C LEU A 98 -0.39 2.34 -7.56
N GLU A 99 0.10 1.47 -8.44
CA GLU A 99 -0.05 1.62 -9.89
C GLU A 99 -1.52 1.54 -10.32
N ASN A 100 -2.30 0.62 -9.74
CA ASN A 100 -3.72 0.53 -10.02
C ASN A 100 -4.46 1.75 -9.47
N MET A 101 -4.12 2.18 -8.26
CA MET A 101 -4.67 3.41 -7.67
C MET A 101 -4.36 4.62 -8.55
N ALA A 102 -3.17 4.71 -9.14
CA ALA A 102 -2.80 5.80 -10.04
C ALA A 102 -3.62 5.83 -11.34
N LYS A 103 -4.02 4.65 -11.85
CA LYS A 103 -4.80 4.51 -13.09
C LYS A 103 -6.29 4.72 -12.89
N THR A 104 -6.82 4.38 -11.71
CA THR A 104 -8.24 4.60 -11.43
C THR A 104 -8.51 6.08 -11.17
N THR A 105 -9.59 6.61 -11.71
CA THR A 105 -10.05 7.98 -11.41
C THR A 105 -11.35 7.89 -10.61
N SER A 106 -11.30 8.16 -9.31
CA SER A 106 -12.48 8.18 -8.43
C SER A 106 -12.27 9.07 -7.21
N ASP A 107 -13.35 9.54 -6.58
CA ASP A 107 -13.23 10.34 -5.34
C ASP A 107 -12.59 9.53 -4.21
N ASN A 108 -12.87 8.21 -4.15
CA ASN A 108 -12.29 7.29 -3.18
C ASN A 108 -10.76 7.17 -3.32
N GLN A 109 -10.24 7.30 -4.54
CA GLN A 109 -8.79 7.30 -4.82
C GLN A 109 -8.09 8.48 -4.14
N GLN A 110 -8.65 9.69 -4.26
CA GLN A 110 -8.06 10.89 -3.65
C GLN A 110 -8.17 10.83 -2.12
N LEU A 111 -9.29 10.36 -1.58
CA LEU A 111 -9.44 10.13 -0.14
C LEU A 111 -8.41 9.12 0.38
N PHE A 112 -8.12 8.06 -0.39
CA PHE A 112 -7.06 7.11 -0.07
C PHE A 112 -5.70 7.79 0.00
N PHE A 113 -5.33 8.59 -1.00
CA PHE A 113 -4.05 9.28 -1.00
C PHE A 113 -3.91 10.26 0.17
N HIS A 114 -4.97 11.00 0.49
CA HIS A 114 -4.97 11.89 1.65
C HIS A 114 -4.67 11.14 2.96
N ASN A 115 -5.36 10.02 3.19
CA ASN A 115 -5.28 9.29 4.46
C ASN A 115 -4.00 8.46 4.62
N PHE A 116 -3.51 7.86 3.53
CA PHE A 116 -2.54 6.76 3.64
C PHE A 116 -1.21 7.01 2.91
N TYR A 117 -1.17 7.87 1.89
CA TYR A 117 0.01 7.99 1.01
C TYR A 117 1.29 8.37 1.77
N VAL A 118 1.17 9.31 2.71
CA VAL A 118 2.30 9.83 3.48
C VAL A 118 2.87 8.75 4.41
N ASP A 119 1.98 7.98 5.04
CA ASP A 119 2.34 6.92 5.96
C ASP A 119 3.01 5.74 5.23
N ILE A 120 2.43 5.30 4.11
CA ILE A 120 3.02 4.29 3.23
C ILE A 120 4.43 4.73 2.81
N ARG A 121 4.61 5.98 2.38
CA ARG A 121 5.91 6.49 1.94
C ARG A 121 6.93 6.47 3.07
N GLN A 122 6.53 6.86 4.28
CA GLN A 122 7.39 6.83 5.45
C GLN A 122 7.86 5.41 5.78
N HIS A 123 6.97 4.42 5.68
CA HIS A 123 7.32 3.02 5.88
C HIS A 123 8.25 2.48 4.79
N VAL A 124 7.97 2.76 3.51
CA VAL A 124 8.84 2.38 2.39
C VAL A 124 10.23 3.00 2.55
N PHE A 125 10.30 4.29 2.88
CA PHE A 125 11.58 4.97 3.14
C PHE A 125 12.35 4.36 4.32
N GLY A 126 11.64 3.98 5.39
CA GLY A 126 12.23 3.29 6.53
C GLY A 126 12.81 1.92 6.16
N VAL A 127 12.21 1.22 5.20
CA VAL A 127 12.75 -0.05 4.68
C VAL A 127 13.98 0.19 3.80
N VAL A 128 13.93 1.14 2.86
CA VAL A 128 15.06 1.51 1.98
C VAL A 128 16.31 1.92 2.78
N THR A 129 16.12 2.64 3.89
CA THR A 129 17.22 3.11 4.75
C THR A 129 17.73 2.06 5.74
N ASN A 130 17.07 0.89 5.84
CA ASN A 130 17.44 -0.16 6.77
C ASN A 130 18.62 -0.99 6.25
N ARG A 131 19.77 -0.88 6.94
CA ARG A 131 21.02 -1.57 6.59
C ARG A 131 20.94 -3.09 6.65
N CYS A 132 19.94 -3.67 7.33
CA CYS A 132 19.82 -5.11 7.52
C CYS A 132 19.07 -5.82 6.37
N GLN A 133 18.45 -5.09 5.42
CA GLN A 133 17.64 -5.67 4.35
C GLN A 133 18.36 -5.71 2.99
N THR A 134 19.56 -6.28 2.95
CA THR A 134 20.33 -6.42 1.70
C THR A 134 19.66 -7.38 0.71
N GLY A 135 19.56 -7.00 -0.56
CA GLY A 135 19.12 -7.87 -1.67
C GLY A 135 17.78 -7.55 -2.32
N LYS A 136 17.03 -6.56 -1.81
CA LYS A 136 15.74 -6.10 -2.36
C LYS A 136 15.70 -4.61 -2.73
N PHE A 137 16.83 -3.92 -2.56
CA PHE A 137 16.96 -2.47 -2.76
C PHE A 137 16.41 -1.99 -4.11
N THR A 138 16.61 -2.75 -5.18
CA THR A 138 16.08 -2.39 -6.51
C THR A 138 14.56 -2.26 -6.50
N MET A 139 13.84 -3.19 -5.86
CA MET A 139 12.37 -3.14 -5.77
C MET A 139 11.91 -2.01 -4.86
N GLU A 140 12.58 -1.84 -3.72
CA GLU A 140 12.26 -0.78 -2.75
C GLU A 140 12.49 0.62 -3.34
N ALA A 141 13.61 0.83 -4.04
CA ALA A 141 13.92 2.06 -4.74
C ALA A 141 12.95 2.32 -5.91
N SER A 142 12.58 1.29 -6.65
CA SER A 142 11.59 1.40 -7.74
C SER A 142 10.21 1.82 -7.20
N LEU A 143 9.78 1.22 -6.08
CA LEU A 143 8.54 1.59 -5.40
C LEU A 143 8.58 3.04 -4.92
N LEU A 144 9.66 3.45 -4.26
CA LEU A 144 9.82 4.84 -3.81
C LEU A 144 9.81 5.83 -4.99
N ALA A 145 10.51 5.49 -6.09
CA ALA A 145 10.52 6.31 -7.29
C ALA A 145 9.13 6.40 -7.94
N CYS A 146 8.36 5.30 -7.96
CA CYS A 146 6.97 5.31 -8.40
C CYS A 146 6.14 6.28 -7.55
N MET A 147 6.24 6.21 -6.23
CA MET A 147 5.51 7.10 -5.33
C MET A 147 5.83 8.58 -5.59
N LEU A 148 7.11 8.94 -5.74
CA LEU A 148 7.52 10.33 -6.00
C LEU A 148 6.99 10.82 -7.36
N ARG A 149 7.13 9.99 -8.39
CA ARG A 149 6.65 10.31 -9.75
C ARG A 149 5.15 10.60 -9.79
N MET A 150 4.33 9.83 -9.07
CA MET A 150 2.88 10.06 -8.99
C MET A 150 2.53 11.48 -8.52
N VAL A 151 3.36 12.08 -7.67
CA VAL A 151 3.13 13.43 -7.16
C VAL A 151 3.60 14.47 -8.16
N GLU A 152 4.76 14.24 -8.79
CA GLU A 152 5.30 15.11 -9.84
C GLU A 152 4.38 15.18 -11.07
N GLU A 153 3.80 14.04 -11.47
CA GLU A 153 2.84 13.94 -12.57
C GLU A 153 1.44 14.48 -12.22
N GLY A 154 1.20 14.86 -10.95
CA GLY A 154 -0.07 15.44 -10.52
C GLY A 154 -1.23 14.44 -10.42
N VAL A 155 -0.94 13.14 -10.27
CA VAL A 155 -1.97 12.10 -10.04
C VAL A 155 -2.71 12.34 -8.72
N ILE A 156 -2.01 12.88 -7.72
CA ILE A 156 -2.55 13.23 -6.41
C ILE A 156 -2.90 14.72 -6.41
N THR A 157 -4.20 15.00 -6.47
CA THR A 157 -4.73 16.37 -6.50
C THR A 157 -5.12 16.87 -5.11
N VAL A 158 -5.40 15.96 -4.17
CA VAL A 158 -5.70 16.33 -2.79
C VAL A 158 -4.48 16.87 -2.04
N ALA A 159 -4.69 17.79 -1.10
CA ALA A 159 -3.65 18.28 -0.20
C ALA A 159 -3.12 17.17 0.72
N LEU A 160 -1.85 16.76 0.54
CA LEU A 160 -1.20 15.74 1.38
C LEU A 160 -0.80 16.22 2.79
N GLY A 161 -0.86 17.54 3.03
CA GLY A 161 -0.46 18.18 4.29
C GLY A 161 -1.57 18.93 5.01
N GLY A 162 -2.78 18.99 4.45
CA GLY A 162 -3.92 19.68 5.05
C GLY A 162 -4.79 18.75 5.90
N ASP A 163 -5.61 19.31 6.77
CA ASP A 163 -6.60 18.55 7.57
C ASP A 163 -7.88 18.23 6.77
N ASN A 164 -8.06 18.86 5.61
CA ASN A 164 -9.26 18.74 4.79
C ASN A 164 -9.01 17.88 3.54
N PRO A 165 -9.64 16.69 3.42
CA PRO A 165 -9.47 15.78 2.28
C PRO A 165 -10.14 16.27 0.98
N TYR A 166 -10.93 17.34 1.03
CA TYR A 166 -11.66 17.86 -0.12
C TYR A 166 -10.98 19.07 -0.78
N VAL A 167 -9.83 19.49 -0.25
CA VAL A 167 -9.06 20.60 -0.82
C VAL A 167 -8.12 20.06 -1.90
N SER A 168 -8.39 20.46 -3.14
CA SER A 168 -7.50 20.23 -4.27
C SER A 168 -6.39 21.29 -4.30
N VAL A 169 -5.16 20.86 -4.54
CA VAL A 169 -3.98 21.72 -4.64
C VAL A 169 -3.19 21.40 -5.91
N PRO A 170 -2.46 22.36 -6.48
CA PRO A 170 -1.53 22.10 -7.57
C PRO A 170 -0.46 21.09 -7.17
N ALA A 171 0.05 20.33 -8.15
CA ALA A 171 1.10 19.33 -7.94
C ALA A 171 2.33 19.91 -7.23
N GLU A 172 2.72 21.15 -7.55
CA GLU A 172 3.85 21.85 -6.95
C GLU A 172 3.76 21.95 -5.42
N VAL A 173 2.56 22.18 -4.88
CA VAL A 173 2.32 22.26 -3.43
C VAL A 173 2.55 20.90 -2.77
N ASN A 174 2.05 19.83 -3.40
CA ASN A 174 2.25 18.47 -2.93
C ASN A 174 3.74 18.08 -3.00
N VAL A 175 4.44 18.41 -4.09
CA VAL A 175 5.89 18.20 -4.23
C VAL A 175 6.66 18.90 -3.09
N GLN A 176 6.35 20.17 -2.81
CA GLN A 176 6.98 20.92 -1.72
C GLN A 176 6.73 20.28 -0.35
N CYS A 177 5.48 19.86 -0.07
CA CYS A 177 5.12 19.14 1.16
C CYS A 177 5.95 17.86 1.33
N ILE A 178 6.12 17.09 0.25
CA ILE A 178 6.90 15.85 0.28
C ILE A 178 8.37 16.13 0.50
N HIS A 179 8.95 17.12 -0.18
CA HIS A 179 10.34 17.52 0.02
C HIS A 179 10.62 17.91 1.47
N GLN A 180 9.75 18.73 2.08
CA GLN A 180 9.88 19.12 3.48
C GLN A 180 9.83 17.91 4.42
N ARG A 181 8.88 16.99 4.22
CA ARG A 181 8.74 15.78 5.05
C ARG A 181 9.92 14.81 4.85
N LEU A 182 10.40 14.63 3.63
CA LEU A 182 11.60 13.82 3.34
C LEU A 182 12.83 14.40 4.03
N LEU A 183 13.02 15.72 3.99
CA LEU A 183 14.13 16.39 4.65
C LEU A 183 14.07 16.20 6.18
N GLN A 184 12.88 16.28 6.78
CA GLN A 184 12.69 15.99 8.20
C GLN A 184 13.01 14.53 8.55
N LEU A 185 12.55 13.58 7.73
CA LEU A 185 12.86 12.16 7.90
C LEU A 185 14.36 11.88 7.75
N LEU A 186 15.02 12.47 6.76
CA LEU A 186 16.46 12.33 6.53
C LEU A 186 17.27 12.85 7.72
N LYS A 187 16.94 14.04 8.24
CA LYS A 187 17.60 14.60 9.44
C LYS A 187 17.43 13.70 10.67
N LYS A 188 16.26 13.05 10.80
CA LYS A 188 15.99 12.12 11.91
C LYS A 188 16.76 10.81 11.75
N THR A 189 16.81 10.25 10.54
CA THR A 189 17.43 8.95 10.26
C THR A 189 18.96 9.05 10.13
N ILE A 190 19.47 10.20 9.68
CA ILE A 190 20.89 10.48 9.48
C ILE A 190 21.21 11.81 10.17
N PRO A 191 21.50 11.80 11.49
CA PRO A 191 21.71 13.03 12.26
C PRO A 191 22.94 13.86 11.83
N HIS A 192 23.83 13.26 11.05
CA HIS A 192 25.05 13.87 10.54
C HIS A 192 24.90 14.47 9.13
N LEU A 193 23.68 14.48 8.58
CA LEU A 193 23.37 15.05 7.26
C LEU A 193 23.19 16.58 7.32
#